data_AF-A0A9N9K4T8-F1
#
_entry.id   AF-A0A9N9K4T8-F1
#
_cell.length_a   1.000
_cell.length_b   1.000
_cell.length_c   1.000
_cell.angle_alpha   90.00
_cell.angle_beta   90.00
_cell.angle_gamma   90.00
#
_symmetry.space_group_name_H-M   'P 1'
#
loop_
_entity.id
_entity.type
_entity.pdbx_description
1 polymer ?
#
loop_
_entity_poly.entity_id
_entity_poly.type
_entity_poly.pdbx_seq_one_letter_code
_entity_poly.pdbx_strand_id
1 'polypeptide(L)'
;LIYLLTNKKFRISSLSIGLQGMKSQDISLAEQTIRKVLEDIHRNGFDSKRIEAALHQTELGKKHKTSNFGLNLMHSISSGWFNSCNPADILEINKNIEIIKERIKSEPFFQNLVEKYFLSNLHTLTCIMEPDTRYTDELNREEEDRLSSKTSVLSESEKNKIYEQSIELIKNQEAEEDLSVLPSLRVSDISREMKRIPLEHHVLEDCPVQWRTTATNGITYFRMISKIDGLPNELKIYLPLFAQALTSLGTKAKSMAEIDDDIRLYTGGINASPFVSTNHS
;
A
#
# COMPACT_ATOMS: atom_id res chain seq x y z
N LEU A 1 1.22 -2.72 16.22
CA LEU A 1 0.76 -2.15 14.92
C LEU A 1 -0.52 -2.87 14.51
N ILE A 2 -1.62 -2.16 14.21
CA ILE A 2 -2.83 -2.77 13.62
C ILE A 2 -2.71 -2.69 12.11
N TYR A 3 -2.99 -3.79 11.40
CA TYR A 3 -3.06 -3.79 9.94
C TYR A 3 -4.41 -4.31 9.46
N LEU A 4 -4.87 -3.75 8.35
CA LEU A 4 -6.05 -4.18 7.62
C LEU A 4 -5.62 -4.54 6.20
N LEU A 5 -5.81 -5.79 5.80
CA LEU A 5 -5.50 -6.25 4.45
C LEU A 5 -6.78 -6.76 3.79
N THR A 6 -7.15 -6.15 2.67
CA THR A 6 -8.19 -6.68 1.78
C THR A 6 -7.52 -7.33 0.58
N ASN A 7 -7.69 -8.63 0.41
CA ASN A 7 -7.14 -9.33 -0.74
C ASN A 7 -8.20 -9.53 -1.82
N LYS A 8 -8.24 -8.58 -2.78
CA LYS A 8 -9.12 -8.62 -3.95
C LYS A 8 -8.54 -9.40 -5.13
N LYS A 9 -7.36 -10.00 -4.98
CA LYS A 9 -6.62 -10.68 -6.06
C LYS A 9 -7.00 -12.15 -6.25
N PHE A 10 -7.87 -12.68 -5.41
CA PHE A 10 -8.33 -14.06 -5.44
C PHE A 10 -9.78 -14.15 -5.91
N ARG A 11 -10.17 -15.33 -6.42
CA ARG A 11 -11.55 -15.67 -6.79
C ARG A 11 -12.54 -15.37 -5.66
N ILE A 12 -12.13 -15.63 -4.42
CA ILE A 12 -12.89 -15.29 -3.22
C ILE A 12 -12.06 -14.25 -2.47
N SER A 13 -12.65 -13.08 -2.22
CA SER A 13 -11.99 -12.03 -1.46
C SER A 13 -11.89 -12.40 0.02
N SER A 14 -10.78 -12.01 0.65
CA SER A 14 -10.59 -12.13 2.09
C SER A 14 -10.29 -10.77 2.72
N LEU A 15 -10.68 -10.61 3.98
CA LEU A 15 -10.30 -9.48 4.81
C LEU A 15 -9.57 -10.02 6.04
N SER A 16 -8.39 -9.45 6.33
CA SER A 16 -7.60 -9.77 7.51
C SER A 16 -7.42 -8.52 8.35
N ILE A 17 -7.67 -8.66 9.65
CA ILE A 17 -7.40 -7.68 10.70
C ILE A 17 -6.39 -8.33 11.62
N GLY A 18 -5.28 -7.66 11.89
CA GLY A 18 -4.25 -8.23 12.74
C GLY A 18 -3.46 -7.20 13.52
N LEU A 19 -2.75 -7.72 14.52
CA LEU A 19 -1.91 -6.97 15.42
C LEU A 19 -0.51 -7.59 15.41
N GLN A 20 0.51 -6.74 15.51
CA GLN A 20 1.91 -7.16 15.62
C GLN A 20 2.56 -6.53 16.86
N GLY A 21 3.54 -7.23 17.41
CA GLY A 21 4.28 -6.81 18.62
C GLY A 21 3.50 -7.07 19.91
N MET A 22 2.61 -8.05 19.91
CA MET A 22 1.81 -8.43 21.08
C MET A 22 2.51 -9.46 21.94
N LYS A 23 2.22 -9.46 23.25
CA LYS A 23 2.57 -10.57 24.14
C LYS A 23 1.57 -11.72 23.92
N SER A 24 2.03 -12.97 23.98
CA SER A 24 1.18 -14.15 23.74
C SER A 24 -0.04 -14.22 24.68
N GLN A 25 0.09 -13.73 25.92
CA GLN A 25 -1.02 -13.67 26.88
C GLN A 25 -2.19 -12.75 26.44
N ASP A 26 -1.94 -11.79 25.55
CA ASP A 26 -2.92 -10.78 25.13
C ASP A 26 -3.70 -11.20 23.87
N ILE A 27 -3.42 -12.38 23.30
CA ILE A 27 -4.05 -12.87 22.07
C ILE A 27 -5.57 -12.95 22.22
N SER A 28 -6.06 -13.58 23.29
CA SER A 28 -7.51 -13.70 23.54
C SER A 28 -8.17 -12.33 23.74
N LEU A 29 -7.46 -11.37 24.33
CA LEU A 29 -7.96 -10.01 24.49
C LEU A 29 -8.13 -9.32 23.13
N ALA A 30 -7.18 -9.51 22.20
CA ALA A 30 -7.30 -8.97 20.85
C ALA A 30 -8.50 -9.54 20.09
N GLU A 31 -8.70 -10.86 20.11
CA GLU A 31 -9.84 -11.50 19.44
C GLU A 31 -11.17 -10.99 20.00
N GLN A 32 -11.28 -10.92 21.33
CA GLN A 32 -12.47 -10.38 22.00
C GLN A 32 -12.69 -8.91 21.66
N THR A 33 -11.63 -8.10 21.59
CA THR A 33 -11.72 -6.68 21.24
C THR A 33 -12.19 -6.50 19.81
N ILE A 34 -11.64 -7.25 18.85
CA ILE A 34 -12.06 -7.21 17.44
C ILE A 34 -13.54 -7.58 17.33
N ARG A 35 -13.95 -8.68 17.98
CA ARG A 35 -15.36 -9.12 17.96
C ARG A 35 -16.28 -8.08 18.58
N LYS A 36 -15.91 -7.52 19.73
CA LYS A 36 -16.68 -6.47 20.42
C LYS A 36 -16.86 -5.23 19.55
N VAL A 37 -15.82 -4.79 18.83
CA VAL A 37 -15.89 -3.65 17.92
C VAL A 37 -16.83 -3.95 16.75
N LEU A 38 -16.79 -5.16 16.18
CA LEU A 38 -17.71 -5.56 15.11
C LEU A 38 -19.17 -5.62 15.59
N GLU A 39 -19.42 -6.14 16.80
CA GLU A 39 -20.74 -6.16 17.42
C GLU A 39 -21.26 -4.75 17.71
N ASP A 40 -20.40 -3.86 18.18
CA ASP A 40 -20.74 -2.46 18.43
C ASP A 40 -21.12 -1.74 17.13
N ILE A 41 -20.33 -1.91 16.07
CA ILE A 41 -20.62 -1.39 14.73
C ILE A 41 -21.93 -1.96 14.17
N HIS A 42 -22.21 -3.25 14.37
CA HIS A 42 -23.47 -3.85 13.93
C HIS A 42 -24.68 -3.21 14.63
N ARG A 43 -24.56 -2.88 15.93
CA ARG A 43 -25.65 -2.28 16.72
C ARG A 43 -25.82 -0.78 16.46
N ASN A 44 -24.71 -0.04 16.44
CA ASN A 44 -24.70 1.42 16.45
C ASN A 44 -24.47 2.03 15.07
N GLY A 45 -23.99 1.24 14.10
CA GLY A 45 -23.61 1.72 12.78
C GLY A 45 -22.27 2.46 12.78
N PHE A 46 -21.92 3.01 11.62
CA PHE A 46 -20.78 3.91 11.46
C PHE A 46 -21.24 5.36 11.51
N ASP A 47 -20.37 6.26 11.98
CA ASP A 47 -20.57 7.70 11.83
C ASP A 47 -20.74 8.05 10.35
N SER A 48 -21.82 8.78 10.02
CA SER A 48 -22.14 9.19 8.65
C SER A 48 -21.03 10.03 8.03
N LYS A 49 -20.34 10.87 8.81
CA LYS A 49 -19.20 11.65 8.33
C LYS A 49 -18.04 10.77 7.89
N ARG A 50 -17.79 9.67 8.61
CA ARG A 50 -16.72 8.71 8.27
C ARG A 50 -17.05 7.92 7.01
N ILE A 51 -18.32 7.59 6.80
CA ILE A 51 -18.80 6.99 5.54
C ILE A 51 -18.58 7.98 4.38
N GLU A 52 -19.01 9.23 4.53
CA GLU A 52 -18.87 10.26 3.50
C GLU A 52 -17.40 10.49 3.14
N ALA A 53 -16.53 10.62 4.16
CA ALA A 53 -15.09 10.76 3.96
C ALA A 53 -14.49 9.54 3.21
N ALA A 54 -14.88 8.32 3.55
CA ALA A 54 -14.38 7.12 2.86
C ALA A 54 -14.82 7.05 1.38
N LEU A 55 -16.06 7.43 1.08
CA LEU A 55 -16.57 7.52 -0.29
C LEU A 55 -15.84 8.62 -1.08
N HIS A 56 -15.65 9.79 -0.46
CA HIS A 56 -14.92 10.91 -1.06
C HIS A 56 -13.47 10.54 -1.37
N GLN A 57 -12.77 9.87 -0.45
CA GLN A 57 -11.40 9.39 -0.67
C GLN A 57 -11.31 8.39 -1.83
N THR A 58 -12.30 7.49 -1.95
CA THR A 58 -12.36 6.54 -3.05
C THR A 58 -12.51 7.25 -4.40
N GLU A 59 -13.34 8.29 -4.46
CA GLU A 59 -13.50 9.13 -5.65
C GLU A 59 -12.22 9.91 -5.98
N LEU A 60 -11.61 10.56 -4.99
CA LEU A 60 -10.41 11.38 -5.15
C LEU A 60 -9.21 10.56 -5.62
N GLY A 61 -9.01 9.36 -5.06
CA GLY A 61 -7.94 8.45 -5.46
C GLY A 61 -7.98 8.07 -6.94
N LYS A 62 -9.14 8.21 -7.60
CA LYS A 62 -9.32 7.94 -9.03
C LYS A 62 -9.22 9.18 -9.90
N LYS A 63 -9.42 10.38 -9.34
CA LYS A 63 -9.12 11.65 -10.01
C LYS A 63 -7.62 11.92 -10.09
N HIS A 64 -6.83 11.34 -9.17
CA HIS A 64 -5.39 11.52 -9.12
C HIS A 64 -4.69 10.96 -10.38
N LYS A 65 -4.01 11.83 -11.12
CA LYS A 65 -3.22 11.45 -12.29
C LYS A 65 -1.88 10.87 -11.86
N THR A 66 -1.62 9.62 -12.22
CA THR A 66 -0.34 8.94 -11.99
C THR A 66 0.38 8.68 -13.31
N SER A 67 1.71 8.68 -13.31
CA SER A 67 2.51 8.32 -14.49
C SER A 67 2.29 6.87 -14.93
N ASN A 68 1.95 5.99 -13.99
CA ASN A 68 1.76 4.56 -14.20
C ASN A 68 0.28 4.17 -14.31
N PHE A 69 -0.56 5.06 -14.84
CA PHE A 69 -2.01 4.85 -14.91
C PHE A 69 -2.40 3.54 -15.62
N GLY A 70 -1.77 3.22 -16.75
CA GLY A 70 -2.05 1.99 -17.50
C GLY A 70 -1.73 0.71 -16.71
N LEU A 71 -0.61 0.70 -15.97
CA LEU A 71 -0.24 -0.43 -15.12
C LEU A 71 -1.20 -0.57 -13.92
N ASN A 72 -1.56 0.55 -13.29
CA ASN A 72 -2.55 0.56 -12.21
C ASN A 72 -3.93 0.10 -12.68
N LEU A 73 -4.32 0.47 -13.90
CA LEU A 73 -5.56 0.02 -14.54
C LEU A 73 -5.55 -1.49 -14.74
N MET A 74 -4.49 -2.03 -15.36
CA MET A 74 -4.31 -3.47 -15.55
C MET A 74 -4.44 -4.21 -14.21
N HIS A 75 -3.66 -3.81 -13.20
CA HIS A 75 -3.72 -4.44 -11.87
C HIS A 75 -5.11 -4.35 -11.22
N SER A 76 -5.85 -3.26 -11.44
CA SER A 76 -7.19 -3.08 -10.88
C SER A 76 -8.22 -4.03 -11.48
N ILE A 77 -8.11 -4.36 -12.77
CA ILE A 77 -9.11 -5.19 -13.48
C ILE A 77 -8.72 -6.67 -13.56
N SER A 78 -7.42 -7.02 -13.54
CA SER A 78 -6.95 -8.38 -13.81
C SER A 78 -7.65 -9.44 -12.97
N SER A 79 -7.79 -9.22 -11.66
CA SER A 79 -8.42 -10.21 -10.78
C SER A 79 -9.87 -10.49 -11.15
N GLY A 80 -10.68 -9.43 -11.34
CA GLY A 80 -12.07 -9.60 -11.74
C GLY A 80 -12.20 -10.22 -13.12
N TRP A 81 -11.37 -9.77 -14.07
CA TRP A 81 -11.37 -10.28 -15.43
C TRP A 81 -11.04 -11.78 -15.49
N PHE A 82 -10.04 -12.25 -14.74
CA PHE A 82 -9.71 -13.68 -14.65
C PHE A 82 -10.77 -14.52 -13.93
N ASN A 83 -11.71 -13.88 -13.23
CA ASN A 83 -12.83 -14.54 -12.54
C ASN A 83 -14.18 -14.24 -13.22
N SER A 84 -14.17 -13.99 -14.54
CA SER A 84 -15.36 -13.78 -15.38
C SER A 84 -16.20 -12.55 -15.01
N CYS A 85 -15.64 -11.57 -14.30
CA CYS A 85 -16.27 -10.26 -14.14
C CYS A 85 -16.01 -9.39 -15.38
N ASN A 86 -16.98 -8.56 -15.74
CA ASN A 86 -16.78 -7.55 -16.77
C ASN A 86 -15.81 -6.47 -16.26
N PRO A 87 -14.62 -6.28 -16.88
CA PRO A 87 -13.68 -5.26 -16.45
C PRO A 87 -14.26 -3.84 -16.53
N ALA A 88 -15.22 -3.58 -17.43
CA ALA A 88 -15.86 -2.26 -17.52
C ALA A 88 -16.59 -1.88 -16.22
N ASP A 89 -17.30 -2.83 -15.60
CA ASP A 89 -18.04 -2.59 -14.35
C ASP A 89 -17.11 -2.15 -13.20
N ILE A 90 -15.87 -2.62 -13.20
CA ILE A 90 -14.84 -2.26 -12.22
C ILE A 90 -14.37 -0.80 -12.43
N LEU A 91 -14.43 -0.31 -13.67
CA LEU A 91 -14.01 1.04 -14.05
C LEU A 91 -15.12 2.08 -13.88
N GLU A 92 -16.38 1.66 -13.86
CA GLU A 92 -17.56 2.51 -13.62
C GLU A 92 -17.69 2.92 -12.13
N ILE A 93 -16.65 3.50 -11.56
CA ILE A 93 -16.55 3.79 -10.13
C ILE A 93 -17.63 4.78 -9.67
N ASN A 94 -17.91 5.82 -10.45
CA ASN A 94 -18.95 6.78 -10.10
C ASN A 94 -20.33 6.11 -9.97
N LYS A 95 -20.68 5.22 -10.91
CA LYS A 95 -21.91 4.43 -10.86
C LYS A 95 -21.94 3.54 -9.62
N ASN A 96 -20.84 2.85 -9.31
CA ASN A 96 -20.75 1.99 -8.13
C ASN A 96 -20.87 2.78 -6.82
N ILE A 97 -20.29 3.98 -6.74
CA ILE A 97 -20.42 4.88 -5.58
C ILE A 97 -21.88 5.34 -5.42
N GLU A 98 -22.57 5.72 -6.50
CA GLU A 98 -23.98 6.11 -6.43
C GLU A 98 -24.88 4.97 -5.97
N ILE A 99 -24.66 3.74 -6.47
CA ILE A 99 -25.37 2.54 -5.98
C ILE A 99 -25.17 2.36 -4.47
N ILE A 100 -23.95 2.55 -3.96
CA ILE A 100 -23.67 2.45 -2.53
C ILE A 100 -24.42 3.55 -1.76
N LYS A 101 -24.40 4.80 -2.24
CA LYS A 101 -25.12 5.92 -1.62
C LYS A 101 -26.63 5.69 -1.56
N GLU A 102 -27.22 5.13 -2.62
CA GLU A 102 -28.64 4.78 -2.65
C GLU A 102 -28.98 3.70 -1.61
N ARG A 103 -28.16 2.63 -1.53
CA ARG A 103 -28.37 1.56 -0.56
C ARG A 103 -28.26 2.01 0.89
N ILE A 104 -27.32 2.90 1.18
CA ILE A 104 -27.16 3.50 2.53
C ILE A 104 -28.43 4.27 2.94
N LYS A 105 -29.16 4.87 1.99
CA LYS A 105 -30.42 5.58 2.28
C LYS A 105 -31.59 4.62 2.52
N SER A 106 -31.58 3.43 1.91
CA SER A 106 -32.70 2.49 1.96
C SER A 106 -32.64 1.51 3.13
N GLU A 107 -31.45 1.13 3.58
CA GLU A 107 -31.26 0.12 4.62
C GLU A 107 -30.01 0.40 5.47
N PRO A 108 -29.88 -0.19 6.67
CA PRO A 108 -28.63 -0.21 7.43
C PRO A 108 -27.56 -1.08 6.75
N PHE A 109 -27.14 -0.64 5.56
CA PHE A 109 -26.38 -1.37 4.57
C PHE A 109 -25.08 -1.93 5.16
N PHE A 110 -24.27 -1.10 5.81
CA PHE A 110 -22.99 -1.55 6.37
C PHE A 110 -23.17 -2.45 7.60
N GLN A 111 -24.17 -2.21 8.45
CA GLN A 111 -24.46 -3.12 9.57
C GLN A 111 -24.87 -4.51 9.08
N ASN A 112 -25.67 -4.57 8.01
CA ASN A 112 -26.07 -5.82 7.36
C ASN A 112 -24.86 -6.55 6.75
N LEU A 113 -23.92 -5.82 6.13
CA LEU A 113 -22.66 -6.39 5.63
C LEU A 113 -21.79 -6.91 6.78
N VAL A 114 -21.72 -6.17 7.89
CA VAL A 114 -20.91 -6.57 9.05
C VAL A 114 -21.43 -7.86 9.66
N GLU A 115 -22.74 -7.97 9.84
CA GLU A 115 -23.37 -9.20 10.30
C GLU A 115 -23.04 -10.35 9.35
N LYS A 116 -23.38 -10.20 8.06
CA LYS A 116 -23.25 -11.26 7.07
C LYS A 116 -21.82 -11.78 6.89
N TYR A 117 -20.83 -10.89 6.82
CA TYR A 117 -19.47 -11.25 6.41
C TYR A 117 -18.49 -11.43 7.57
N PHE A 118 -18.78 -10.88 8.76
CA PHE A 118 -17.90 -11.00 9.92
C PHE A 118 -18.53 -11.74 11.09
N LEU A 119 -19.75 -11.40 11.49
CA LEU A 119 -20.33 -11.97 12.72
C LEU A 119 -20.96 -13.36 12.49
N SER A 120 -21.68 -13.56 11.38
CA SER A 120 -22.30 -14.85 11.05
C SER A 120 -21.40 -15.76 10.19
N ASN A 121 -20.23 -15.28 9.76
CA ASN A 121 -19.36 -16.02 8.85
C ASN A 121 -18.45 -17.02 9.58
N LEU A 122 -18.74 -18.32 9.38
CA LEU A 122 -17.96 -19.41 9.96
C LEU A 122 -16.61 -19.65 9.27
N HIS A 123 -16.39 -19.10 8.07
CA HIS A 123 -15.14 -19.26 7.33
C HIS A 123 -14.09 -18.23 7.78
N THR A 124 -13.66 -18.37 9.03
CA THR A 124 -12.71 -17.48 9.72
C THR A 124 -11.44 -18.23 10.11
N LEU A 125 -10.27 -17.59 9.93
CA LEU A 125 -8.97 -18.14 10.29
C LEU A 125 -8.27 -17.20 11.28
N THR A 126 -7.93 -17.70 12.47
CA THR A 126 -6.97 -17.06 13.36
C THR A 126 -5.57 -17.60 13.05
N CYS A 127 -4.63 -16.71 12.74
CA CYS A 127 -3.22 -17.05 12.56
C CYS A 127 -2.38 -16.32 13.61
N ILE A 128 -1.60 -17.10 14.37
CA ILE A 128 -0.67 -16.60 15.38
C ILE A 128 0.73 -16.97 14.89
N MET A 129 1.64 -16.00 14.88
CA MET A 129 3.03 -16.18 14.47
C MET A 129 3.93 -15.72 15.62
N GLU A 130 4.67 -16.66 16.20
CA GLU A 130 5.56 -16.40 17.33
C GLU A 130 7.02 -16.51 16.88
N PRO A 131 7.92 -15.66 17.39
CA PRO A 131 9.34 -15.77 17.07
C PRO A 131 9.93 -17.00 17.77
N ASP A 132 10.58 -17.87 17.00
CA ASP A 132 11.41 -18.95 17.54
C ASP A 132 12.87 -18.68 17.13
N THR A 133 13.74 -18.56 18.13
CA THR A 133 15.18 -18.33 17.95
C THR A 133 15.89 -19.46 17.21
N ARG A 134 15.30 -20.66 17.20
CA ARG A 134 15.86 -21.85 16.54
C ARG A 134 15.27 -22.09 15.15
N TYR A 135 14.24 -21.33 14.74
CA TYR A 135 13.53 -21.56 13.48
C TYR A 135 14.48 -21.62 12.27
N THR A 136 15.45 -20.71 12.19
CA THR A 136 16.44 -20.70 11.11
C THR A 136 17.37 -21.91 11.15
N ASP A 137 17.81 -22.33 12.34
CA ASP A 137 18.67 -23.50 12.49
C ASP A 137 17.93 -24.79 12.12
N GLU A 138 16.65 -24.90 12.52
CA GLU A 138 15.78 -26.03 12.17
C GLU A 138 15.51 -26.10 10.66
N LEU A 139 15.24 -24.97 10.00
CA LEU A 139 15.10 -24.90 8.55
C LEU A 139 16.37 -25.31 7.81
N ASN A 140 17.54 -24.86 8.27
CA ASN A 140 18.82 -25.23 7.67
C ASN A 140 19.08 -26.73 7.81
N ARG A 141 18.74 -27.30 8.96
CA ARG A 141 18.89 -28.74 9.23
C ARG A 141 17.94 -29.57 8.37
N GLU A 142 16.68 -29.15 8.25
CA GLU A 142 15.71 -29.79 7.34
C GLU A 142 16.22 -29.76 5.88
N GLU A 143 16.80 -28.64 5.44
CA GLU A 143 17.37 -28.54 4.10
C GLU A 143 18.60 -29.44 3.90
N GLU A 144 19.50 -29.50 4.89
CA GLU A 144 20.66 -30.41 4.87
C GLU A 144 20.23 -31.88 4.84
N ASP A 145 19.24 -32.26 5.65
CA ASP A 145 18.69 -33.61 5.67
C ASP A 145 18.01 -33.96 4.34
N ARG A 146 17.27 -33.01 3.75
CA ARG A 146 16.63 -33.17 2.43
C ARG A 146 17.67 -33.31 1.32
N LEU A 147 18.75 -32.55 1.38
CA LEU A 147 19.87 -32.64 0.43
C LEU A 147 20.60 -33.98 0.58
N SER A 148 20.92 -34.39 1.81
CA SER A 148 21.55 -35.67 2.11
C SER A 148 20.70 -36.86 1.64
N SER A 149 19.38 -36.80 1.89
CA SER A 149 18.42 -37.81 1.44
C SER A 149 18.34 -37.89 -0.08
N LYS A 150 18.35 -36.74 -0.78
CA LYS A 150 18.34 -36.70 -2.25
C LYS A 150 19.64 -37.19 -2.86
N THR A 151 20.79 -36.92 -2.22
CA THR A 151 22.10 -37.28 -2.76
C THR A 151 22.51 -38.71 -2.44
N SER A 152 22.01 -39.30 -1.35
CA SER A 152 22.32 -40.68 -0.94
C SER A 152 21.75 -41.76 -1.86
N VAL A 153 20.64 -41.46 -2.55
CA VAL A 153 19.99 -42.39 -3.50
C VAL A 153 20.54 -42.30 -4.93
N LEU A 154 21.42 -41.34 -5.21
CA LEU A 154 22.01 -41.17 -6.54
C LEU A 154 23.06 -42.23 -6.81
N SER A 155 22.93 -42.90 -7.95
CA SER A 155 24.00 -43.71 -8.52
C SER A 155 25.19 -42.84 -8.96
N GLU A 156 26.36 -43.43 -9.08
CA GLU A 156 27.56 -42.72 -9.58
C GLU A 156 27.34 -42.15 -11.00
N SER A 157 26.57 -42.84 -11.84
CA SER A 157 26.18 -42.34 -13.17
C SER A 157 25.36 -41.04 -13.09
N GLU A 158 24.40 -40.97 -12.16
CA GLU A 158 23.57 -39.79 -11.97
C GLU A 158 24.36 -38.62 -11.36
N LYS A 159 25.30 -38.89 -10.44
CA LYS A 159 26.20 -37.86 -9.90
C LYS A 159 27.08 -37.27 -11.00
N ASN A 160 27.67 -38.12 -11.85
CA ASN A 160 28.46 -37.67 -13.00
C ASN A 160 27.61 -36.85 -13.98
N LYS A 161 26.37 -37.26 -14.23
CA LYS A 161 25.44 -36.50 -15.08
C LYS A 161 25.14 -35.10 -14.50
N ILE A 162 24.90 -34.98 -13.20
CA ILE A 162 24.68 -33.68 -12.54
C ILE A 162 25.92 -32.79 -12.66
N TYR A 163 27.11 -33.37 -12.50
CA TYR A 163 28.37 -32.66 -12.69
C TYR A 163 28.55 -32.18 -14.13
N GLU A 164 28.29 -33.03 -15.12
CA GLU A 164 28.35 -32.64 -16.54
C GLU A 164 27.36 -31.51 -16.86
N GLN A 165 26.12 -31.61 -16.35
CA GLN A 165 25.11 -30.57 -16.48
C GLN A 165 25.51 -29.25 -15.80
N SER A 166 26.22 -29.30 -14.68
CA SER A 166 26.69 -28.08 -14.00
C SER A 166 27.81 -27.39 -14.78
N ILE A 167 28.74 -28.17 -15.37
CA ILE A 167 29.77 -27.63 -16.28
C ILE A 167 29.15 -27.06 -17.55
N GLU A 168 28.17 -27.74 -18.14
CA GLU A 168 27.44 -27.23 -19.31
C GLU A 168 26.67 -25.95 -18.97
N LEU A 169 26.03 -25.89 -17.81
CA LEU A 169 25.33 -24.69 -17.34
C LEU A 169 26.29 -23.50 -17.19
N ILE A 170 27.46 -23.71 -16.56
CA ILE A 170 28.49 -22.66 -16.43
C ILE A 170 28.94 -22.20 -17.81
N LYS A 171 29.24 -23.13 -18.71
CA LYS A 171 29.63 -22.82 -20.09
C LYS A 171 28.57 -21.99 -20.81
N ASN A 172 27.29 -22.29 -20.62
CA ASN A 172 26.20 -21.53 -21.22
C ASN A 172 26.05 -20.14 -20.61
N GLN A 173 26.26 -19.98 -19.29
CA GLN A 173 26.22 -18.68 -18.61
C GLN A 173 27.42 -17.78 -18.98
N GLU A 174 28.56 -18.37 -19.29
CA GLU A 174 29.79 -17.68 -19.72
C GLU A 174 29.90 -17.52 -21.24
N ALA A 175 29.01 -18.14 -22.02
CA ALA A 175 29.02 -18.05 -23.46
C ALA A 175 28.71 -16.63 -23.93
N GLU A 176 29.47 -16.13 -24.90
CA GLU A 176 29.13 -14.90 -25.60
C GLU A 176 27.89 -15.14 -26.48
N GLU A 177 26.80 -14.43 -26.18
CA GLU A 177 25.55 -14.50 -26.93
C GLU A 177 25.45 -13.35 -27.95
N ASP A 178 24.82 -13.63 -29.10
CA ASP A 178 24.52 -12.60 -30.10
C ASP A 178 23.34 -11.73 -29.64
N LEU A 179 23.65 -10.56 -29.10
CA LEU A 179 22.64 -9.59 -28.63
C LEU A 179 21.90 -8.87 -29.78
N SER A 180 22.33 -9.02 -31.03
CA SER A 180 21.71 -8.34 -32.18
C SER A 180 20.30 -8.84 -32.50
N VAL A 181 19.93 -10.02 -31.99
CA VAL A 181 18.59 -10.61 -32.13
C VAL A 181 17.53 -9.90 -31.30
N LEU A 182 17.93 -9.07 -30.31
CA LEU A 182 17.02 -8.33 -29.44
C LEU A 182 16.68 -6.96 -30.05
N PRO A 183 15.40 -6.53 -30.01
CA PRO A 183 15.04 -5.17 -30.39
C PRO A 183 15.69 -4.18 -29.41
N SER A 184 16.28 -3.11 -29.94
CA SER A 184 16.93 -2.07 -29.15
C SER A 184 16.56 -0.67 -29.64
N LEU A 185 16.51 0.27 -28.71
CA LEU A 185 16.38 1.69 -29.02
C LEU A 185 17.76 2.27 -29.36
N ARG A 186 17.79 3.27 -30.23
CA ARG A 186 19.00 4.00 -30.59
C ARG A 186 19.15 5.22 -29.69
N VAL A 187 20.39 5.68 -29.52
CA VAL A 187 20.67 6.96 -28.84
C VAL A 187 19.93 8.13 -29.52
N SER A 188 19.67 8.03 -30.83
CA SER A 188 18.86 9.00 -31.58
C SER A 188 17.40 9.07 -31.15
N ASP A 189 16.88 8.04 -30.47
CA ASP A 189 15.49 7.99 -30.01
C ASP A 189 15.31 8.76 -28.69
N ILE A 190 16.42 9.14 -28.03
CA ILE A 190 16.42 9.93 -26.80
C ILE A 190 16.43 11.42 -27.17
N SER A 191 15.45 12.16 -26.65
CA SER A 191 15.42 13.63 -26.78
C SER A 191 16.69 14.24 -26.19
N ARG A 192 17.41 15.04 -26.99
CA ARG A 192 18.61 15.77 -26.54
C ARG A 192 18.29 16.97 -25.65
N GLU A 193 17.06 17.45 -25.70
CA GLU A 193 16.61 18.60 -24.92
C GLU A 193 15.68 18.15 -23.78
N MET A 194 15.95 18.68 -22.59
CA MET A 194 15.07 18.53 -21.44
C MET A 194 13.89 19.50 -21.57
N LYS A 195 12.67 18.99 -21.40
CA LYS A 195 11.47 19.82 -21.39
C LYS A 195 11.51 20.77 -20.19
N ARG A 196 11.55 22.07 -20.46
CA ARG A 196 11.38 23.10 -19.42
C ARG A 196 9.91 23.21 -19.05
N ILE A 197 9.62 23.14 -17.75
CA ILE A 197 8.26 23.29 -17.23
C ILE A 197 8.07 24.77 -16.88
N PRO A 198 7.10 25.48 -17.47
CA PRO A 198 6.83 26.87 -17.12
C PRO A 198 6.31 26.96 -15.68
N LEU A 199 6.81 27.93 -14.94
CA LEU A 199 6.48 28.19 -13.54
C LEU A 199 6.24 29.69 -13.37
N GLU A 200 5.14 30.05 -12.71
CA GLU A 200 4.82 31.43 -12.37
C GLU A 200 5.29 31.69 -10.94
N HIS A 201 5.95 32.82 -10.71
CA HIS A 201 6.51 33.17 -9.41
C HIS A 201 5.84 34.45 -8.90
N HIS A 202 5.35 34.37 -7.67
CA HIS A 202 4.66 35.45 -6.99
C HIS A 202 5.26 35.63 -5.59
N VAL A 203 5.00 36.78 -4.98
CA VAL A 203 5.30 37.03 -3.57
C VAL A 203 4.01 37.42 -2.88
N LEU A 204 3.65 36.70 -1.81
CA LEU A 204 2.51 37.00 -0.95
C LEU A 204 3.03 37.25 0.46
N GLU A 205 2.85 38.47 0.98
CA GLU A 205 3.28 38.84 2.35
C GLU A 205 4.73 38.41 2.65
N ASP A 206 5.66 38.77 1.74
CA ASP A 206 7.09 38.40 1.78
C ASP A 206 7.42 36.91 1.67
N CYS A 207 6.42 36.06 1.41
CA CYS A 207 6.60 34.63 1.14
C CYS A 207 6.65 34.36 -0.38
N PRO A 208 7.72 33.74 -0.91
CA PRO A 208 7.78 33.35 -2.32
C PRO A 208 6.81 32.20 -2.60
N VAL A 209 6.00 32.35 -3.64
CA VAL A 209 5.01 31.34 -4.07
C VAL A 209 5.26 30.97 -5.51
N GLN A 210 5.36 29.65 -5.76
CA GLN A 210 5.52 29.08 -7.08
C GLN A 210 4.20 28.43 -7.53
N TRP A 211 3.68 28.89 -8.66
CA TRP A 211 2.47 28.37 -9.28
C TRP A 211 2.80 27.52 -10.50
N ARG A 212 2.11 26.38 -10.61
CA ARG A 212 2.15 25.50 -11.77
C ARG A 212 0.75 25.14 -12.21
N THR A 213 0.23 25.87 -13.19
CA THR A 213 -1.07 25.59 -13.79
C THR A 213 -0.94 24.47 -14.81
N THR A 214 -1.56 23.33 -14.52
CA THR A 214 -1.54 22.17 -15.41
C THR A 214 -2.83 21.37 -15.30
N ALA A 215 -3.07 20.44 -16.22
CA ALA A 215 -4.26 19.61 -16.22
C ALA A 215 -4.22 18.58 -15.07
N THR A 216 -4.63 18.97 -13.87
CA THR A 216 -4.61 18.13 -12.65
C THR A 216 -5.88 17.32 -12.41
N ASN A 217 -6.88 17.41 -13.31
CA ASN A 217 -8.20 16.78 -13.14
C ASN A 217 -8.98 17.29 -11.92
N GLY A 218 -8.91 18.60 -11.65
CA GLY A 218 -9.64 19.24 -10.55
C GLY A 218 -8.99 19.07 -9.17
N ILE A 219 -7.71 18.68 -9.12
CA ILE A 219 -6.96 18.54 -7.87
C ILE A 219 -5.96 19.68 -7.73
N THR A 220 -5.92 20.30 -6.54
CA THR A 220 -4.91 21.29 -6.17
C THR A 220 -3.86 20.63 -5.29
N TYR A 221 -2.58 20.84 -5.61
CA TYR A 221 -1.46 20.37 -4.81
C TYR A 221 -0.85 21.56 -4.08
N PHE A 222 -0.72 21.44 -2.77
CA PHE A 222 -0.09 22.45 -1.94
C PHE A 222 1.16 21.87 -1.28
N ARG A 223 2.27 22.60 -1.36
CA ARG A 223 3.51 22.26 -0.68
C ARG A 223 4.04 23.53 -0.03
N MET A 224 4.28 23.45 1.27
CA MET A 224 5.00 24.48 2.02
C MET A 224 6.36 23.93 2.40
N ILE A 225 7.40 24.71 2.18
CA ILE A 225 8.77 24.37 2.55
C ILE A 225 9.22 25.39 3.58
N SER A 226 9.58 24.92 4.77
CA SER A 226 10.14 25.76 5.83
C SER A 226 11.59 25.37 6.05
N LYS A 227 12.47 26.38 6.02
CA LYS A 227 13.89 26.20 6.32
C LYS A 227 14.06 26.17 7.83
N ILE A 228 14.68 25.11 8.34
CA ILE A 228 14.95 24.94 9.76
C ILE A 228 16.39 25.39 10.04
N ASP A 229 16.58 26.69 10.22
CA ASP A 229 17.87 27.26 10.60
C ASP A 229 18.07 27.20 12.12
N GLY A 230 19.31 26.93 12.56
CA GLY A 230 19.68 27.01 13.98
C GLY A 230 19.16 25.88 14.88
N LEU A 231 18.60 24.79 14.34
CA LEU A 231 18.19 23.64 15.14
C LEU A 231 19.41 22.94 15.78
N PRO A 232 19.45 22.81 17.12
CA PRO A 232 20.52 22.08 17.82
C PRO A 232 20.70 20.67 17.26
N ASN A 233 21.95 20.20 17.19
CA ASN A 233 22.27 18.89 16.60
C ASN A 233 21.55 17.73 17.30
N GLU A 234 21.38 17.81 18.62
CA GLU A 234 20.65 16.83 19.42
C GLU A 234 19.16 16.73 19.05
N LEU A 235 18.55 17.80 18.53
CA LEU A 235 17.14 17.80 18.14
C LEU A 235 16.91 17.27 16.72
N LYS A 236 17.95 17.22 15.88
CA LYS A 236 17.85 16.77 14.49
C LYS A 236 17.36 15.32 14.38
N ILE A 237 17.74 14.45 15.31
CA ILE A 237 17.31 13.05 15.32
C ILE A 237 15.81 12.89 15.55
N TYR A 238 15.16 13.86 16.19
CA TYR A 238 13.72 13.84 16.47
C TYR A 238 12.88 14.49 15.37
N LEU A 239 13.48 15.13 14.35
CA LEU A 239 12.74 15.77 13.27
C LEU A 239 11.79 14.82 12.51
N PRO A 240 12.19 13.58 12.15
CA PRO A 240 11.27 12.64 11.51
C PRO A 240 10.06 12.31 12.41
N LEU A 241 10.30 12.09 13.70
CA LEU A 241 9.25 11.81 14.68
C LEU A 241 8.30 13.02 14.84
N PHE A 242 8.87 14.23 14.96
CA PHE A 242 8.09 15.46 15.04
C PHE A 242 7.22 15.65 13.79
N ALA A 243 7.79 15.50 12.59
CA ALA A 243 7.07 15.67 11.33
C ALA A 243 5.94 14.65 11.19
N GLN A 244 6.17 13.39 11.57
CA GLN A 244 5.14 12.36 11.56
C GLN A 244 4.02 12.64 12.57
N ALA A 245 4.36 13.14 13.76
CA ALA A 245 3.38 13.42 14.81
C ALA A 245 2.57 14.71 14.56
N LEU A 246 3.12 15.66 13.80
CA LEU A 246 2.53 16.98 13.55
C LEU A 246 1.09 16.91 13.02
N THR A 247 0.80 15.94 12.15
CA THR A 247 -0.52 15.76 11.52
C THR A 247 -1.43 14.79 12.27
N SER A 248 -1.02 14.30 13.44
CA SER A 248 -1.70 13.19 14.13
C SER A 248 -1.90 13.38 15.64
N LEU A 249 -1.43 14.48 16.24
CA LEU A 249 -1.51 14.71 17.69
C LEU A 249 -2.77 15.46 18.18
N GLY A 250 -3.67 15.86 17.27
CA GLY A 250 -4.80 16.73 17.64
C GLY A 250 -4.36 18.20 17.77
N THR A 251 -5.31 19.06 18.12
CA THR A 251 -5.09 20.49 18.40
C THR A 251 -5.74 20.84 19.73
N LYS A 252 -5.59 22.10 20.18
CA LYS A 252 -6.30 22.60 21.37
C LYS A 252 -7.83 22.51 21.25
N ALA A 253 -8.37 22.50 20.04
CA ALA A 253 -9.81 22.53 19.77
C ALA A 253 -10.39 21.21 19.26
N LYS A 254 -9.54 20.27 18.80
CA LYS A 254 -9.96 19.01 18.19
C LYS A 254 -9.07 17.87 18.64
N SER A 255 -9.67 16.74 18.98
CA SER A 255 -8.96 15.49 19.28
C SER A 255 -8.20 14.96 18.05
N MET A 256 -7.33 13.97 18.29
CA MET A 256 -6.61 13.27 17.21
C MET A 256 -7.56 12.66 16.18
N ALA A 257 -8.67 12.05 16.65
CA ALA A 257 -9.65 11.41 15.78
C ALA A 257 -10.39 12.43 14.90
N GLU A 258 -10.82 13.56 15.48
CA GLU A 258 -11.52 14.60 14.73
C GLU A 258 -10.65 15.24 13.65
N ILE A 259 -9.35 15.44 13.91
CA ILE A 259 -8.42 15.95 12.89
C ILE A 259 -8.20 14.94 11.77
N ASP A 260 -8.06 13.64 12.08
CA ASP A 260 -7.93 12.60 11.04
C ASP A 260 -9.17 12.54 10.16
N ASP A 261 -10.37 12.61 10.76
CA ASP A 261 -11.63 12.64 10.02
C ASP A 261 -11.74 13.88 9.11
N ASP A 262 -11.38 15.07 9.61
CA ASP A 262 -11.38 16.30 8.80
C ASP A 262 -10.37 16.26 7.64
N ILE A 263 -9.15 15.78 7.90
CA ILE A 263 -8.13 15.61 6.87
C ILE A 263 -8.66 14.70 5.78
N ARG A 264 -9.32 13.60 6.14
CA ARG A 264 -9.88 12.65 5.18
C ARG A 264 -11.11 13.20 4.45
N LEU A 265 -11.92 14.03 5.09
CA LEU A 265 -13.13 14.58 4.50
C LEU A 265 -12.82 15.69 3.49
N TYR A 266 -11.85 16.55 3.79
CA TYR A 266 -11.60 17.76 3.00
C TYR A 266 -10.36 17.70 2.11
N THR A 267 -9.47 16.71 2.30
CA THR A 267 -8.19 16.66 1.58
C THR A 267 -7.86 15.23 1.11
N GLY A 268 -6.90 15.09 0.20
CA GLY A 268 -6.32 13.79 -0.17
C GLY A 268 -5.24 13.28 0.78
N GLY A 269 -5.07 13.93 1.93
CA GLY A 269 -4.02 13.69 2.90
C GLY A 269 -3.10 14.89 3.10
N ILE A 270 -2.67 15.08 4.34
CA ILE A 270 -1.68 16.09 4.74
C ILE A 270 -0.52 15.35 5.38
N ASN A 271 0.70 15.62 4.90
CA ASN A 271 1.91 14.98 5.40
C ASN A 271 3.00 16.03 5.62
N ALA A 272 3.82 15.80 6.64
CA ALA A 272 5.06 16.54 6.85
C ALA A 272 6.23 15.57 6.88
N SER A 273 7.35 15.95 6.29
CA SER A 273 8.59 15.18 6.32
C SER A 273 9.79 16.11 6.32
N PRO A 274 10.88 15.75 7.04
CA PRO A 274 12.15 16.43 6.86
C PRO A 274 12.75 16.04 5.52
N PHE A 275 13.42 16.99 4.88
CA PHE A 275 14.13 16.78 3.62
C PHE A 275 15.47 17.50 3.66
N VAL A 276 16.50 16.86 3.13
CA VAL A 276 17.84 17.45 2.99
C VAL A 276 18.13 17.55 1.50
N SER A 277 18.45 18.76 1.05
CA SER A 277 18.85 19.00 -0.33
C SER A 277 20.06 19.92 -0.36
N THR A 278 20.93 19.67 -1.32
CA THR A 278 22.05 20.55 -1.68
C THR A 278 21.62 21.66 -2.64
N ASN A 279 20.42 21.56 -3.24
CA ASN A 279 19.87 22.56 -4.18
C ASN A 279 18.44 22.97 -3.78
N HIS A 280 18.16 24.27 -3.76
CA HIS A 280 16.85 24.87 -3.43
C HIS A 280 15.92 24.98 -4.65
N SER A 281 15.74 23.89 -5.40
CA SER A 281 14.82 23.83 -6.55
C SER A 281 13.65 22.90 -6.28
#